data_AF-A0A238Z1G4-F1
#
_entry.id   AF-A0A238Z1G4-F1
#
_cell.length_a   1.000
_cell.length_b   1.000
_cell.length_c   1.000
_cell.angle_alpha   90.00
_cell.angle_beta   90.00
_cell.angle_gamma   90.00
#
_symmetry.space_group_name_H-M   'P 1'
#
loop_
_entity.id
_entity.type
_entity.pdbx_description
1 polymer ?
#
loop_
_entity_poly.entity_id
_entity_poly.type
_entity_poly.pdbx_seq_one_letter_code
_entity_poly.pdbx_strand_id
1 'polypeptide(L)'
;MMWPLFKKYERIQVSNKYYLLLEDKWAKKMSSLTSGLSRKKMVFVLIGFVVLSSSSNIYIIYRGFNSGISDSIDSVSISKPTKVNRQLRSNVLKSFPISKKEYEIITHFRSYLDSLEKSSSGKRSYDSIKLVHPGLVESLAFIENYYKSNVKD
;
A
#
# COMPACT_ATOMS: atom_id res chain seq x y z
N MET A 1 0.53 -36.46 15.71
CA MET A 1 0.89 -35.26 16.51
C MET A 1 1.22 -34.13 15.54
N MET A 2 0.37 -33.10 15.57
CA MET A 2 0.35 -31.76 14.94
C MET A 2 1.08 -31.46 13.61
N TRP A 3 0.27 -31.10 12.62
CA TRP A 3 0.63 -30.32 11.43
C TRP A 3 1.00 -28.88 11.84
N PRO A 4 2.06 -28.24 11.31
CA PRO A 4 2.36 -26.84 11.63
C PRO A 4 1.33 -25.92 10.96
N LEU A 5 0.45 -25.32 11.76
CA LEU A 5 -0.65 -24.45 11.32
C LEU A 5 -0.25 -23.00 11.00
N PHE A 6 1.04 -22.67 11.03
CA PHE A 6 1.52 -21.31 10.76
C PHE A 6 2.50 -21.30 9.59
N LYS A 7 1.97 -21.06 8.39
CA LYS A 7 2.77 -20.68 7.24
C LYS A 7 3.37 -19.30 7.54
N LYS A 8 4.66 -19.27 7.85
CA LYS A 8 5.40 -18.03 8.14
C LYS A 8 5.35 -17.17 6.90
N TYR A 9 4.51 -16.14 6.92
CA TYR A 9 4.43 -15.16 5.86
C TYR A 9 5.73 -14.35 5.96
N GLU A 10 6.70 -14.63 5.09
CA GLU A 10 7.82 -13.71 4.90
C GLU A 10 7.24 -12.41 4.37
N ARG A 11 7.06 -11.44 5.26
CA ARG A 11 6.75 -10.07 4.89
C ARG A 11 7.91 -9.62 4.03
N ILE A 12 7.68 -9.48 2.73
CA ILE A 12 8.56 -8.73 1.84
C ILE A 12 8.59 -7.33 2.43
N GLN A 13 9.59 -7.05 3.27
CA GLN A 13 9.85 -5.70 3.73
C GLN A 13 10.42 -4.96 2.54
N VAL A 14 9.53 -4.42 1.70
CA VAL A 14 9.86 -3.33 0.80
C VAL A 14 10.06 -2.10 1.69
N SER A 15 11.13 -2.13 2.50
CA SER A 15 11.49 -0.99 3.31
C SER A 15 12.03 0.04 2.34
N ASN A 16 11.21 1.07 2.12
CA ASN A 16 11.58 2.18 1.26
C ASN A 16 12.89 2.75 1.78
N LYS A 17 13.91 2.91 0.91
CA LYS A 17 15.25 3.40 1.28
C LYS A 17 15.17 4.69 2.13
N TYR A 18 14.19 5.55 1.85
CA TYR A 18 13.94 6.77 2.60
C TYR A 18 13.47 6.53 4.05
N TYR A 19 12.67 5.48 4.28
CA TYR A 19 12.21 5.11 5.62
C TYR A 19 13.38 4.67 6.49
N LEU A 20 14.27 3.81 5.97
CA LEU A 20 15.47 3.37 6.68
C LEU A 20 16.40 4.53 7.02
N LEU A 21 16.54 5.50 6.11
CA LEU A 21 17.35 6.70 6.34
C LEU A 21 16.73 7.62 7.40
N LEU A 22 15.41 7.74 7.42
CA LEU A 22 14.69 8.49 8.44
C LEU A 22 14.80 7.81 9.81
N GLU A 23 14.66 6.49 9.86
CA GLU A 23 14.83 5.69 11.06
C GLU A 23 16.24 5.84 11.64
N ASP A 24 17.28 5.68 10.82
CA ASP A 24 18.68 5.83 11.25
C ASP A 24 18.99 7.27 11.70
N LYS A 25 18.48 8.28 10.98
CA LYS A 25 18.66 9.69 11.36
C LYS A 25 17.95 10.01 12.68
N TRP A 26 16.77 9.45 12.90
CA TRP A 26 16.02 9.64 14.13
C TRP A 26 16.65 8.89 15.30
N ALA A 27 17.12 7.67 15.09
CA ALA A 27 17.85 6.88 16.08
C ALA A 27 19.14 7.58 16.54
N LYS A 28 19.94 8.10 15.59
CA LYS A 28 21.15 8.89 15.91
C LYS A 28 20.81 10.16 16.70
N LYS A 29 19.74 10.86 16.31
CA LYS A 29 19.29 12.07 17.01
C LYS A 29 18.79 11.76 18.43
N MET A 30 18.02 10.71 18.62
CA MET A 30 17.59 10.27 19.94
C MET A 30 18.76 9.78 20.80
N SER A 31 19.68 9.02 20.22
CA SER A 31 20.90 8.58 20.93
C SER A 31 21.73 9.77 21.39
N SER A 32 21.88 10.81 20.57
CA SER A 32 22.60 12.04 20.95
C SER A 32 21.87 12.86 22.02
N LEU A 33 20.53 12.89 21.99
CA LEU A 33 19.74 13.54 23.03
C LEU A 33 19.85 12.78 24.35
N THR A 34 19.77 11.45 24.31
CA THR A 34 19.80 10.59 25.50
C THR A 34 21.21 10.42 26.09
N SER A 35 22.27 10.48 25.30
CA SER A 35 23.66 10.26 25.78
C SER A 35 24.18 11.35 26.73
N GLY A 36 23.62 12.57 26.67
CA GLY A 36 24.03 13.71 27.51
C GLY A 36 23.16 13.93 28.76
N LEU A 37 22.13 13.13 28.98
CA LEU A 37 21.14 13.35 30.04
C LEU A 37 21.48 12.53 31.29
N SER A 38 21.65 13.21 32.42
CA SER A 38 21.75 12.58 33.74
C SER A 38 20.51 11.74 34.06
N ARG A 39 20.68 10.59 34.72
CA ARG A 39 19.63 9.59 35.03
C ARG A 39 18.37 10.21 35.64
N LYS A 40 18.52 11.24 36.49
CA LYS A 40 17.40 11.97 37.11
C LYS A 40 16.57 12.77 36.10
N LYS A 41 17.22 13.41 35.12
CA LYS A 41 16.55 14.17 34.05
C LYS A 41 15.81 13.22 33.10
N MET A 42 16.37 12.05 32.82
CA MET A 42 15.73 11.03 31.98
C MET A 42 14.44 10.51 32.63
N VAL A 43 14.45 10.27 33.95
CA VAL A 43 13.23 9.90 34.70
C VAL A 43 12.19 11.02 34.67
N PHE A 44 12.61 12.28 34.82
CA PHE A 44 11.69 13.42 34.75
C PHE A 44 11.04 13.57 33.37
N VAL A 45 11.83 13.41 32.29
CA VAL A 45 11.33 13.41 30.90
C VAL A 45 10.36 12.24 30.67
N LEU A 46 10.66 11.06 31.21
CA LEU A 46 9.77 9.90 31.12
C LEU A 46 8.44 10.16 31.83
N ILE A 47 8.48 10.70 33.05
CA ILE A 47 7.26 11.05 33.80
C ILE A 47 6.44 12.07 33.01
N GLY A 48 7.07 13.13 32.50
CA GLY A 48 6.40 14.12 31.66
C GLY A 48 5.77 13.50 30.41
N PHE A 49 6.48 12.61 29.72
CA PHE A 49 5.98 11.90 28.55
C PHE A 49 4.76 11.03 28.89
N VAL A 50 4.79 10.29 30.00
CA VAL A 50 3.67 9.47 30.46
C VAL A 50 2.47 10.35 30.80
N VAL A 51 2.67 11.42 31.57
CA VAL A 51 1.57 12.34 31.94
C VAL A 51 0.93 12.94 30.70
N LEU A 52 1.72 13.47 29.76
CA LEU A 52 1.21 14.04 28.50
C LEU A 52 0.44 13.00 27.69
N SER A 53 1.00 11.81 27.52
CA SER A 53 0.37 10.72 26.76
C SER A 53 -0.92 10.24 27.42
N SER A 54 -0.94 10.13 28.76
CA SER A 54 -2.12 9.78 29.54
C SER A 54 -3.19 10.85 29.43
N SER A 55 -2.83 12.14 29.56
CA SER A 55 -3.76 13.26 29.40
C SER A 55 -4.38 13.31 28.00
N SER A 56 -3.60 13.08 26.95
CA SER A 56 -4.13 13.01 25.58
C SER A 56 -5.10 11.84 25.39
N ASN A 57 -4.78 10.65 25.92
CA ASN A 57 -5.70 9.51 25.86
C ASN A 57 -6.98 9.76 26.65
N ILE A 58 -6.86 10.29 27.88
CA ILE A 58 -8.02 10.67 28.70
C ILE A 58 -8.88 11.69 27.96
N TYR A 59 -8.28 12.66 27.28
CA TYR A 59 -8.99 13.68 26.51
C TYR A 59 -9.75 13.06 25.33
N ILE A 60 -9.13 12.13 24.60
CA ILE A 60 -9.79 11.40 23.50
C ILE A 60 -10.96 10.58 24.02
N ILE A 61 -10.78 9.87 25.14
CA ILE A 61 -11.83 9.07 25.78
C ILE A 61 -12.98 9.97 26.23
N TYR A 62 -12.67 11.05 26.96
CA TYR A 62 -13.67 12.00 27.43
C TYR A 62 -14.44 12.63 26.28
N ARG A 63 -13.75 13.05 25.21
CA ARG A 63 -14.39 13.55 23.99
C ARG A 63 -15.26 12.48 23.34
N GLY A 64 -14.82 11.22 23.28
CA GLY A 64 -15.61 10.11 22.71
C GLY A 64 -16.88 9.79 23.50
N PHE A 65 -16.87 9.93 24.82
CA PHE A 65 -18.06 9.73 25.66
C PHE A 65 -19.01 10.94 25.68
N ASN A 66 -18.47 12.17 25.64
CA ASN A 66 -19.26 13.40 25.76
C ASN A 66 -19.76 13.93 24.41
N SER A 67 -19.08 13.60 23.31
CA SER A 67 -19.57 13.85 21.95
C SER A 67 -20.42 12.65 21.56
N GLY A 68 -21.69 12.63 21.99
CA GLY A 68 -22.58 11.49 21.75
C GLY A 68 -22.55 11.06 20.28
N ILE A 69 -21.87 9.94 19.99
CA ILE A 69 -21.79 9.16 18.73
C ILE A 69 -22.07 9.99 17.45
N SER A 70 -21.44 11.17 17.32
CA SER A 70 -21.71 12.07 16.16
C SER A 70 -20.45 12.44 15.40
N ASP A 71 -19.28 12.34 16.03
CA ASP A 71 -18.05 12.13 15.27
C ASP A 71 -17.83 10.63 15.31
N SER A 72 -18.35 9.94 14.29
CA SER A 72 -17.88 8.60 13.95
C SER A 72 -16.36 8.67 13.93
N ILE A 73 -15.73 8.20 15.01
CA ILE A 73 -14.44 7.55 14.90
C ILE A 73 -14.76 6.49 13.87
N ASP A 74 -14.43 6.76 12.61
CA ASP A 74 -14.21 5.74 11.63
C ASP A 74 -13.13 4.90 12.29
N SER A 75 -13.59 3.93 13.11
CA SER A 75 -12.89 2.69 13.23
C SER A 75 -12.68 2.37 11.77
N VAL A 76 -11.44 2.55 11.31
CA VAL A 76 -11.00 1.86 10.13
C VAL A 76 -11.01 0.41 10.61
N SER A 77 -12.23 -0.16 10.67
CA SER A 77 -12.46 -1.54 10.39
C SER A 77 -11.52 -1.78 9.24
N ILE A 78 -10.57 -2.67 9.46
CA ILE A 78 -9.83 -3.25 8.36
C ILE A 78 -10.92 -3.97 7.57
N SER A 79 -11.62 -3.19 6.75
CA SER A 79 -12.49 -3.64 5.71
C SER A 79 -11.51 -4.39 4.85
N LYS A 80 -11.54 -5.72 4.97
CA LYS A 80 -10.99 -6.63 3.97
C LYS A 80 -11.24 -5.93 2.65
N PRO A 81 -10.19 -5.57 1.88
CA PRO A 81 -10.24 -4.54 0.85
C PRO A 81 -11.59 -4.59 0.19
N THR A 82 -12.40 -3.55 0.48
CA THR A 82 -13.80 -3.44 0.05
C THR A 82 -13.84 -3.91 -1.37
N LYS A 83 -14.39 -5.13 -1.52
CA LYS A 83 -14.48 -5.95 -2.74
C LYS A 83 -13.87 -5.23 -3.93
N VAL A 84 -12.71 -5.72 -4.42
CA VAL A 84 -12.33 -5.63 -5.85
C VAL A 84 -13.63 -5.57 -6.61
N ASN A 85 -13.93 -4.37 -7.15
CA ASN A 85 -15.26 -3.91 -7.50
C ASN A 85 -16.08 -5.13 -7.92
N ARG A 86 -17.07 -5.56 -7.12
CA ARG A 86 -17.73 -6.85 -7.38
C ARG A 86 -18.34 -6.85 -8.78
N GLN A 87 -18.69 -5.70 -9.35
CA GLN A 87 -19.00 -5.55 -10.78
C GLN A 87 -17.77 -5.74 -11.68
N LEU A 88 -16.61 -5.16 -11.39
CA LEU A 88 -15.37 -5.43 -12.13
C LEU A 88 -14.97 -6.91 -12.04
N ARG A 89 -14.98 -7.53 -10.85
CA ARG A 89 -14.70 -8.95 -10.67
C ARG A 89 -15.80 -9.84 -11.23
N SER A 90 -17.08 -9.43 -11.23
CA SER A 90 -18.13 -10.18 -11.91
C SER A 90 -18.14 -9.95 -13.42
N ASN A 91 -17.58 -8.86 -13.93
CA ASN A 91 -17.36 -8.61 -15.36
C ASN A 91 -16.05 -9.27 -15.84
N VAL A 92 -15.10 -9.52 -14.95
CA VAL A 92 -13.89 -10.34 -15.20
C VAL A 92 -14.22 -11.84 -15.06
N LEU A 93 -15.10 -12.22 -14.12
CA LEU A 93 -15.55 -13.62 -13.93
C LEU A 93 -16.73 -14.01 -14.81
N LYS A 94 -17.56 -13.07 -15.27
CA LYS A 94 -18.31 -13.25 -16.50
C LYS A 94 -17.29 -13.12 -17.61
N SER A 95 -16.62 -14.23 -17.91
CA SER A 95 -15.85 -14.40 -19.12
C SER A 95 -16.77 -14.12 -20.31
N PHE A 96 -16.93 -12.84 -20.66
CA PHE A 96 -17.25 -12.50 -22.03
C PHE A 96 -16.06 -13.04 -22.83
N PRO A 97 -16.30 -13.84 -23.88
CA PRO A 97 -15.22 -14.19 -24.79
C PRO A 97 -14.63 -12.87 -25.27
N ILE A 98 -13.40 -12.57 -24.87
CA ILE A 98 -12.69 -11.36 -25.29
C ILE A 98 -12.80 -11.34 -26.80
N SER A 99 -13.52 -10.34 -27.32
CA SER A 99 -13.74 -10.25 -28.75
C SER A 99 -12.40 -10.00 -29.42
N LYS A 100 -12.19 -10.56 -30.61
CA LYS A 100 -10.97 -10.32 -31.39
C LYS A 100 -10.65 -8.82 -31.51
N LYS A 101 -11.69 -7.98 -31.61
CA LYS A 101 -11.57 -6.51 -31.65
C LYS A 101 -11.01 -5.91 -30.34
N GLU A 102 -11.44 -6.41 -29.19
CA GLU A 102 -10.97 -5.94 -27.89
C GLU A 102 -9.51 -6.34 -27.65
N TYR A 103 -9.14 -7.56 -28.05
CA TYR A 103 -7.75 -8.01 -28.03
C TYR A 103 -6.85 -7.15 -28.93
N GLU A 104 -7.33 -6.79 -30.12
CA GLU A 104 -6.62 -5.89 -31.05
C GLU A 104 -6.39 -4.51 -30.43
N ILE A 105 -7.40 -3.92 -29.77
CA ILE A 105 -7.25 -2.64 -29.03
C ILE A 105 -6.18 -2.75 -27.94
N ILE A 106 -6.19 -3.84 -27.18
CA ILE A 106 -5.23 -4.07 -26.08
C ILE A 106 -3.80 -4.27 -26.62
N THR A 107 -3.64 -4.96 -27.74
CA THR A 107 -2.32 -5.16 -28.37
C THR A 107 -1.77 -3.88 -29.00
N HIS A 108 -2.62 -3.04 -29.60
CA HIS A 108 -2.23 -1.70 -30.04
C HIS A 108 -1.80 -0.82 -28.87
N PHE A 109 -2.53 -0.84 -27.76
CA PHE A 109 -2.16 -0.11 -26.56
C PHE A 109 -0.81 -0.58 -25.99
N ARG A 110 -0.55 -1.89 -25.97
CA ARG A 110 0.75 -2.44 -25.58
C ARG A 110 1.87 -1.94 -26.50
N SER A 111 1.66 -1.98 -27.81
CA SER A 111 2.63 -1.49 -28.80
C SER A 111 2.92 0.01 -28.64
N TYR A 112 1.90 0.79 -28.27
CA TYR A 112 2.06 2.21 -27.94
C TYR A 112 2.92 2.41 -26.69
N LEU A 113 2.68 1.66 -25.62
CA LEU A 113 3.51 1.71 -24.42
C LEU A 113 4.97 1.31 -24.70
N ASP A 114 5.19 0.25 -25.49
CA ASP A 114 6.54 -0.18 -25.88
C ASP A 114 7.25 0.88 -26.75
N SER A 115 6.49 1.61 -27.57
CA SER A 115 7.00 2.73 -28.37
C SER A 115 7.39 3.92 -27.50
N LEU A 116 6.60 4.22 -26.46
CA LEU A 116 6.90 5.25 -25.48
C LEU A 116 8.15 4.92 -24.67
N GLU A 117 8.34 3.65 -24.29
CA GLU A 117 9.53 3.21 -23.54
C GLU A 117 10.82 3.34 -24.35
N LYS A 118 10.77 3.04 -25.66
CA LYS A 118 11.93 3.11 -26.56
C LYS A 118 12.32 4.52 -26.98
N SER A 119 11.39 5.47 -26.94
CA SER A 119 11.65 6.87 -27.30
C SER A 119 12.20 7.67 -26.11
N SER A 120 13.32 8.36 -26.30
CA SER A 120 13.90 9.24 -25.28
C SER A 120 12.97 10.38 -24.85
N SER A 121 12.10 10.85 -25.76
CA SER A 121 11.05 11.85 -25.48
C SER A 121 9.80 11.23 -24.84
N GLY A 122 9.45 9.99 -25.23
CA GLY A 122 8.27 9.26 -24.73
C GLY A 122 8.42 8.66 -23.34
N LYS A 123 9.66 8.44 -22.89
CA LYS A 123 9.97 7.80 -21.61
C LYS A 123 9.37 8.52 -20.39
N ARG A 124 9.32 9.86 -20.42
CA ARG A 124 8.68 10.66 -19.36
C ARG A 124 7.18 10.36 -19.23
N SER A 125 6.50 10.17 -20.36
CA SER A 125 5.07 9.82 -20.39
C SER A 125 4.85 8.39 -19.91
N TYR A 126 5.72 7.46 -20.33
CA TYR A 126 5.69 6.08 -19.84
C TYR A 126 5.85 6.01 -18.32
N ASP A 127 6.86 6.69 -17.76
CA ASP A 127 7.12 6.70 -16.32
C ASP A 127 5.94 7.30 -15.54
N SER A 128 5.33 8.37 -16.07
CA SER A 128 4.12 8.97 -15.48
C SER A 128 2.93 8.00 -15.45
N ILE A 129 2.67 7.31 -16.57
CA ILE A 129 1.59 6.33 -16.67
C ILE A 129 1.82 5.15 -15.72
N LYS A 130 3.06 4.65 -15.64
CA LYS A 130 3.45 3.54 -14.75
C LYS A 130 3.30 3.89 -13.28
N LEU A 131 3.60 5.13 -12.89
CA LEU A 131 3.42 5.62 -11.51
C LEU A 131 1.94 5.71 -11.13
N VAL A 132 1.09 6.21 -12.03
CA VAL A 132 -0.35 6.36 -11.77
C VAL A 132 -1.08 5.01 -11.78
N HIS A 133 -0.62 4.06 -12.59
CA HIS A 133 -1.24 2.74 -12.74
C HIS A 133 -0.25 1.61 -12.44
N PRO A 134 0.10 1.40 -11.16
CA PRO A 134 0.94 0.26 -10.76
C PRO A 134 0.23 -1.06 -11.11
N GLY A 135 0.95 -1.99 -11.75
CA GLY A 135 0.41 -3.30 -12.18
C GLY A 135 -0.27 -3.32 -13.56
N LEU A 136 -0.29 -2.20 -14.29
CA LEU A 136 -0.84 -2.15 -15.65
C LEU A 136 -0.13 -3.11 -16.61
N VAL A 137 1.20 -3.12 -16.59
CA VAL A 137 2.04 -3.95 -17.45
C VAL A 137 1.79 -5.45 -17.18
N GLU A 138 1.62 -5.81 -15.91
CA GLU A 138 1.32 -7.18 -15.48
C GLU A 138 -0.09 -7.60 -15.94
N SER A 139 -1.06 -6.69 -15.83
CA SER A 139 -2.44 -6.92 -16.28
C SER A 139 -2.51 -7.13 -17.80
N LEU A 140 -1.74 -6.36 -18.57
CA LEU A 140 -1.64 -6.53 -20.03
C LEU A 140 -1.05 -7.89 -20.40
N ALA A 141 0.03 -8.31 -19.72
CA ALA A 141 0.62 -9.62 -19.92
C ALA A 141 -0.33 -10.76 -19.55
N PHE A 142 -1.11 -10.60 -18.48
CA PHE A 142 -2.13 -11.57 -18.07
C PHE A 142 -3.21 -11.75 -19.15
N ILE A 143 -3.76 -10.66 -19.68
CA ILE A 143 -4.79 -10.70 -20.73
C ILE A 143 -4.24 -11.36 -22.00
N GLU A 144 -3.01 -11.02 -22.38
CA GLU A 144 -2.36 -11.61 -23.55
C GLU A 144 -2.18 -13.12 -23.43
N ASN A 145 -1.74 -13.58 -22.26
CA ASN A 145 -1.57 -15.00 -21.99
C ASN A 145 -2.92 -15.74 -21.93
N TYR A 146 -3.95 -15.12 -21.34
CA TYR A 146 -5.29 -15.67 -21.28
C TYR A 146 -5.90 -15.84 -22.68
N TYR A 147 -5.80 -14.83 -23.56
CA TYR A 147 -6.32 -14.91 -24.93
C TYR A 147 -5.61 -16.01 -25.73
N LYS A 148 -4.27 -16.07 -25.65
CA LYS A 148 -3.47 -17.12 -26.31
C LYS A 148 -3.83 -18.53 -25.84
N SER A 149 -4.26 -18.70 -24.58
CA SER A 149 -4.55 -20.01 -24.00
C SER A 149 -6.01 -20.47 -24.17
N ASN A 150 -6.97 -19.54 -24.34
CA ASN A 150 -8.41 -19.87 -24.34
C ASN A 150 -9.13 -19.58 -25.66
N VAL A 151 -8.55 -18.77 -26.54
CA VAL A 151 -9.21 -18.33 -27.80
C VAL A 151 -8.43 -18.78 -29.04
N LYS A 152 -7.20 -19.28 -28.86
CA LYS A 152 -6.33 -19.69 -29.95
C LYS A 152 -6.61 -21.15 -30.34
N ASP A 153 -7.78 -21.36 -30.95
CA ASP A 153 -8.02 -22.34 -32.02
C ASP A 153 -8.41 -21.56 -33.29
#